data_AF-A0A1H3TPD3-F1
#
_entry.id   AF-A0A1H3TPD3-F1
#
_cell.length_a   1.000
_cell.length_b   1.000
_cell.length_c   1.000
_cell.angle_alpha   90.00
_cell.angle_beta   90.00
_cell.angle_gamma   90.00
#
_symmetry.space_group_name_H-M   'P 1'
#
loop_
_entity.id
_entity.type
_entity.pdbx_description
1 polymer ?
#
loop_
_entity_poly.entity_id
_entity_poly.type
_entity_poly.pdbx_seq_one_letter_code
_entity_poly.pdbx_strand_id
1 'polypeptide(L)'
;MRQLRVLVEQLPPTGAFARARGDGWTDLEHLVANVVDAVQGSAYSVVGALGGKPKRPKPQQRPGDKDKSRLGDRGSRSTEDVLAYLDSLKPAAA
;
A
#
# COMPACT_ATOMS: atom_id res chain seq x y z
N MET A 1 10.79 -28.89 21.14
CA MET A 1 10.44 -27.47 20.88
C MET A 1 11.65 -26.53 20.70
N ARG A 2 12.77 -26.69 21.43
CA ARG A 2 13.93 -25.77 21.35
C ARG A 2 14.63 -25.74 19.97
N GLN A 3 14.75 -26.87 19.28
CA GLN A 3 15.42 -26.96 17.98
C GLN A 3 14.66 -26.27 16.83
N LEU A 4 13.32 -26.37 16.80
CA LEU A 4 12.48 -25.65 15.83
C LEU A 4 12.53 -24.13 16.05
N ARG A 5 12.60 -23.70 17.31
CA ARG A 5 12.70 -22.28 17.67
C ARG A 5 13.99 -21.65 17.15
N VAL A 6 15.12 -22.34 17.29
CA VAL A 6 16.42 -21.90 16.76
C VAL A 6 16.41 -21.82 15.24
N LEU A 7 15.80 -22.80 14.55
CA LEU A 7 15.63 -22.75 13.09
C LEU A 7 14.80 -21.54 12.64
N VAL A 8 13.73 -21.21 13.37
CA VAL A 8 12.89 -20.05 13.06
C VAL A 8 13.60 -18.72 13.35
N GLU A 9 14.30 -18.62 14.48
CA GLU A 9 14.99 -17.40 14.93
C GLU A 9 16.29 -17.10 14.14
N GLN A 10 16.83 -18.09 13.42
CA GLN A 10 18.05 -17.97 12.61
C GLN A 10 17.77 -17.98 11.09
N LEU A 11 16.50 -17.96 10.68
CA LEU A 11 16.17 -17.83 9.26
C LEU A 11 16.57 -16.43 8.78
N PRO A 12 17.21 -16.31 7.60
CA PRO A 12 17.52 -15.02 7.02
C PRO A 12 16.23 -14.20 6.85
N PRO A 13 16.29 -12.88 7.05
CA PRO A 13 15.11 -12.01 7.02
C PRO A 13 14.41 -11.99 5.64
N THR A 14 15.08 -12.49 4.60
CA THR A 14 14.55 -12.63 3.23
C THR A 14 14.02 -14.03 2.90
N GLY A 15 14.10 -14.98 3.85
CA GLY A 15 13.68 -16.37 3.66
C GLY A 15 12.17 -16.53 3.46
N ALA A 16 11.76 -17.67 2.88
CA ALA A 16 10.34 -17.97 2.61
C ALA A 16 9.43 -17.87 3.86
N PHE A 17 9.97 -18.20 5.04
CA PHE A 17 9.24 -18.10 6.31
C PHE A 17 9.00 -16.64 6.75
N ALA A 18 9.98 -15.76 6.58
CA ALA A 18 9.83 -14.33 6.88
C ALA A 18 8.81 -13.69 5.93
N ARG A 19 8.88 -14.05 4.64
CA ARG A 19 7.88 -13.66 3.62
C ARG A 19 6.47 -14.13 3.97
N ALA A 20 6.31 -15.34 4.49
CA ALA A 20 5.01 -15.88 4.91
C ALA A 20 4.40 -15.18 6.14
N ARG A 21 5.20 -14.46 6.93
CA ARG A 21 4.73 -13.65 8.07
C ARG A 21 4.54 -12.17 7.73
N GLY A 22 5.21 -11.68 6.69
CA GLY A 22 5.08 -10.33 6.17
C GLY A 22 4.07 -10.24 5.03
N ASP A 23 4.22 -9.20 4.23
CA ASP A 23 3.38 -8.90 3.07
C ASP A 23 3.76 -9.73 1.83
N GLY A 24 4.75 -10.62 1.97
CA GLY A 24 5.24 -11.52 0.92
C GLY A 24 6.31 -10.91 0.02
N TRP A 25 6.56 -9.59 0.11
CA TRP A 25 7.62 -8.92 -0.63
C TRP A 25 8.90 -8.76 0.21
N THR A 26 10.02 -8.71 -0.49
CA THR A 26 11.34 -8.36 0.01
C THR A 26 11.60 -6.87 -0.21
N ASP A 27 12.57 -6.30 0.51
CA ASP A 27 13.00 -4.91 0.32
C ASP A 27 13.43 -4.62 -1.12
N LEU A 28 14.04 -5.61 -1.79
CA LEU A 28 14.44 -5.50 -3.18
C LEU A 28 13.22 -5.38 -4.11
N GLU A 29 12.17 -6.16 -3.87
CA GLU A 29 10.93 -6.10 -4.67
C GLU A 29 10.22 -4.76 -4.47
N HIS A 30 10.19 -4.24 -3.23
CA HIS A 30 9.70 -2.87 -2.95
C HIS A 30 10.52 -1.80 -3.66
N LEU A 31 11.85 -1.91 -3.64
CA LEU A 31 12.75 -0.98 -4.30
C LEU A 31 12.54 -1.01 -5.83
N VAL A 32 12.48 -2.20 -6.42
CA VAL A 32 12.26 -2.37 -7.86
C VAL A 32 10.90 -1.79 -8.28
N ALA A 33 9.84 -2.01 -7.49
CA ALA A 33 8.54 -1.41 -7.75
C ALA A 33 8.59 0.12 -7.75
N ASN A 34 9.31 0.74 -6.80
CA ASN A 34 9.54 2.19 -6.78
C ASN A 34 10.24 2.69 -8.05
N VAL A 35 11.27 1.97 -8.51
CA VAL A 35 12.01 2.34 -9.73
C VAL A 35 11.10 2.25 -10.95
N VAL A 36 10.31 1.17 -11.07
CA VAL A 36 9.35 1.00 -12.18
C VAL A 36 8.33 2.14 -12.19
N ASP A 37 7.73 2.48 -11.05
CA ASP A 37 6.77 3.57 -10.93
C ASP A 37 7.38 4.91 -11.36
N ALA A 38 8.62 5.19 -10.95
CA ALA A 38 9.34 6.42 -11.30
C ALA A 38 9.66 6.52 -12.80
N VAL A 39 10.08 5.43 -13.41
CA VAL A 39 10.36 5.37 -14.86
C VAL A 39 9.08 5.58 -15.66
N GLN A 40 7.98 4.94 -15.27
CA GLN A 40 6.68 5.13 -15.91
C GLN A 40 6.19 6.57 -15.77
N GLY A 41 6.32 7.17 -14.58
CA GLY A 41 6.00 8.57 -14.34
C GLY A 41 6.83 9.52 -15.21
N SER A 42 8.13 9.24 -15.36
CA SER A 42 9.03 10.02 -16.20
C SER A 42 8.63 9.96 -17.68
N ALA A 43 8.35 8.76 -18.19
CA ALA A 43 7.89 8.59 -19.57
C ALA A 43 6.56 9.33 -19.84
N TYR A 44 5.62 9.27 -18.89
CA TYR A 44 4.38 10.03 -18.95
C TYR A 44 4.64 11.54 -19.05
N SER A 45 5.50 12.08 -18.20
CA SER A 45 5.86 13.51 -18.21
C SER A 45 6.53 13.94 -19.51
N VAL A 46 7.44 13.13 -20.05
CA VAL A 46 8.12 13.43 -21.33
C VAL A 46 7.13 13.47 -22.48
N VAL A 47 6.27 12.46 -22.61
CA VAL A 47 5.28 12.43 -23.71
C VAL A 47 4.28 13.59 -23.58
N GLY A 48 3.89 13.95 -22.35
CA GLY A 48 3.05 15.12 -22.09
C GLY A 48 3.73 16.44 -22.49
N ALA A 49 5.02 16.60 -22.17
CA ALA A 49 5.80 17.78 -22.53
C ALA A 49 5.99 17.94 -24.05
N LEU A 50 6.03 16.83 -24.79
CA LEU A 50 6.10 16.80 -26.25
C LEU A 50 4.73 17.04 -26.93
N GLY A 51 3.69 17.40 -26.17
CA GLY A 51 2.34 17.69 -26.71
C GLY A 51 1.47 16.45 -26.92
N GLY A 52 1.94 15.26 -26.52
CA GLY A 52 1.13 14.06 -26.49
C GLY A 52 0.09 14.09 -25.37
N LYS A 53 -0.91 13.21 -25.46
CA LYS A 53 -1.91 12.99 -24.41
C LYS A 53 -1.74 11.58 -23.82
N PRO A 54 -0.63 11.29 -23.12
CA PRO A 54 -0.39 9.96 -22.57
C PRO A 54 -1.39 9.65 -21.47
N LYS A 55 -1.70 8.37 -21.29
CA LYS A 55 -2.48 7.92 -20.14
C LYS A 55 -1.60 7.88 -18.90
N ARG A 56 -2.09 8.42 -17.78
CA ARG A 56 -1.36 8.36 -16.50
C ARG A 56 -1.15 6.88 -16.11
N PRO A 57 0.10 6.44 -15.86
CA PRO A 57 0.37 5.08 -15.46
C PRO A 57 -0.20 4.81 -14.06
N LYS A 58 -0.64 3.57 -13.85
CA LYS A 58 -1.05 3.09 -12.52
C LYS A 58 0.18 2.54 -11.80
N PRO A 59 0.38 2.87 -10.52
CA PRO A 59 1.46 2.28 -9.73
C PRO A 59 1.38 0.75 -9.71
N GLN A 60 2.53 0.09 -9.54
CA GLN A 60 2.59 -1.34 -9.29
C GLN A 60 1.78 -1.71 -8.04
N GLN A 61 1.04 -2.82 -8.12
CA GLN A 61 0.29 -3.32 -6.97
C GLN A 61 1.26 -3.88 -5.94
N ARG A 62 1.31 -3.23 -4.78
CA ARG A 62 2.06 -3.68 -3.62
C ARG A 62 1.21 -4.63 -2.78
N PRO A 63 1.82 -5.46 -1.95
CA PRO A 63 1.10 -6.18 -0.92
C PRO A 63 0.24 -5.24 -0.06
N GLY A 64 -0.99 -5.68 0.24
CA GLY A 64 -1.95 -4.86 0.98
C GLY A 64 -2.63 -3.76 0.16
N ASP A 65 -2.27 -3.51 -1.11
CA ASP A 65 -2.94 -2.49 -1.93
C ASP A 65 -4.42 -2.80 -2.18
N LYS A 66 -4.81 -4.07 -2.15
CA LYS A 66 -6.21 -4.49 -2.28
C LYS A 66 -7.04 -4.14 -1.04
N ASP A 67 -6.39 -4.01 0.11
CA ASP A 67 -7.00 -3.76 1.42
C ASP A 67 -6.84 -2.30 1.85
N LYS A 68 -6.26 -1.44 1.00
CA LYS A 68 -6.26 0.01 1.22
C LYS A 68 -7.71 0.46 1.22
N SER A 69 -8.24 0.70 2.42
CA SER A 69 -9.55 1.28 2.67
C SER A 69 -9.78 2.40 1.66
N ARG A 70 -10.82 2.26 0.85
CA ARG A 70 -11.22 3.36 -0.05
C ARG A 70 -11.45 4.59 0.84
N LEU A 71 -11.09 5.77 0.36
CA LEU A 71 -11.46 6.99 1.07
C LEU A 71 -13.00 7.01 1.19
N GLY A 72 -13.52 7.02 2.42
CA GLY A 72 -14.96 6.83 2.69
C GLY A 72 -15.42 5.38 2.89
N ASP A 73 -14.48 4.43 3.06
CA ASP A 73 -14.79 3.08 3.53
C ASP A 73 -15.26 3.12 4.99
N ARG A 74 -16.44 2.55 5.22
CA ARG A 74 -17.12 2.53 6.52
C ARG A 74 -16.91 1.20 7.23
N GLY A 75 -16.18 0.26 6.63
CA GLY A 75 -16.07 -1.11 7.11
C GLY A 75 -17.45 -1.73 7.27
N SER A 76 -17.77 -2.18 8.48
CA SER A 76 -19.09 -2.73 8.86
C SER A 76 -20.07 -1.70 9.43
N ARG A 77 -19.73 -0.41 9.46
CA ARG A 77 -20.56 0.65 10.05
C ARG A 77 -21.62 1.17 9.08
N SER A 78 -22.78 1.51 9.64
CA SER A 78 -23.88 2.12 8.88
C SER A 78 -23.52 3.56 8.46
N THR A 79 -24.33 4.16 7.59
CA THR A 79 -24.09 5.55 7.15
C THR A 79 -24.40 6.49 8.30
N GLU A 80 -25.46 6.18 9.02
CA GLU A 80 -26.00 6.90 10.16
C GLU A 80 -24.98 6.97 11.31
N ASP A 81 -24.30 5.86 11.62
CA ASP A 81 -23.27 5.80 12.66
C ASP A 81 -22.08 6.72 12.35
N VAL A 82 -21.66 6.73 11.08
CA VAL A 82 -20.53 7.53 10.63
C VAL A 82 -20.88 9.01 10.66
N LEU A 83 -22.09 9.38 10.23
CA LEU A 83 -22.56 10.77 10.28
C LEU A 83 -22.70 11.27 11.71
N ALA A 84 -23.27 10.47 12.62
CA ALA A 84 -23.38 10.82 14.03
C ALA A 84 -22.00 11.04 14.69
N TYR A 85 -21.02 10.19 14.37
CA TYR A 85 -19.64 10.37 14.82
C TYR A 85 -19.02 11.67 14.27
N LEU A 86 -19.16 11.94 12.97
CA LEU A 86 -18.62 13.16 12.37
C LEU A 86 -19.28 14.43 12.94
N ASP A 87 -20.58 14.39 13.22
CA ASP A 87 -21.30 15.48 13.87
C ASP A 87 -20.81 15.74 15.30
N SER A 88 -20.43 14.69 16.04
CA SER A 88 -19.86 14.83 17.40
C SER A 88 -18.49 15.51 17.43
N LEU A 89 -17.75 15.51 16.31
CA LEU A 89 -16.44 16.13 16.17
C LEU A 89 -16.53 17.59 15.69
N LYS A 90 -17.71 18.06 15.27
CA LYS A 90 -17.88 19.44 14.82
C LYS A 90 -17.62 20.39 16.01
N PRO A 91 -16.71 21.36 15.88
CA PRO A 91 -16.54 22.38 16.90
C PRO A 91 -17.86 23.14 17.06
N ALA A 92 -18.20 23.50 18.30
CA ALA A 92 -19.32 24.39 18.55
C ALA A 92 -19.09 25.68 17.75
N ALA A 93 -20.05 26.01 16.88
CA ALA A 93 -19.98 27.24 16.10
C ALA A 93 -19.83 28.42 17.08
N ALA A 94 -18.75 29.17 16.92
CA ALA A 94 -18.49 30.41 17.66
C ALA A 94 -19.46 31.51 17.23
#